data_AF-A0A7L4N6E3-F1
#
_entry.id   AF-A0A7L4N6E3-F1
#
_cell.length_a   1.000
_cell.length_b   1.000
_cell.length_c   1.000
_cell.angle_alpha   90.00
_cell.angle_beta   90.00
_cell.angle_gamma   90.00
#
_symmetry.space_group_name_H-M   'P 1'
#
loop_
_entity.id
_entity.type
_entity.pdbx_description
1 polymer ?
#
loop_
_entity_poly.entity_id
_entity_poly.type
_entity_poly.pdbx_seq_one_letter_code
_entity_poly.pdbx_strand_id
1 'polypeptide(L)'
;QLCIKFIKDTLRVEQVCEALQAAVTYGQADLQQHCLAFIEDHTAEVVRTRGFHELSDVVLAQVLHSDRLTVDELDLVQAVREWAHVSSAVLERPVPEVASLPVRELRLPLLTPSELATLESHNQRDLLIPVASITAAWRSHALRRGSGVPAYLCQPRRGTRPRDHHRHLDPHAK
;
A
#
# COMPACT_ATOMS: atom_id res chain seq x y z
N GLN A 1 1.40 -6.11 -30.85
CA GLN A 1 1.88 -7.04 -29.78
C GLN A 1 3.40 -7.00 -29.54
N LEU A 2 4.25 -6.48 -30.44
CA LEU A 2 5.71 -6.41 -30.22
C LEU A 2 6.12 -5.56 -28.99
N CYS A 3 5.46 -4.43 -28.74
CA CYS A 3 5.81 -3.54 -27.63
C CYS A 3 5.61 -4.20 -26.25
N ILE A 4 4.55 -5.00 -26.08
CA ILE A 4 4.28 -5.68 -24.80
C ILE A 4 5.36 -6.73 -24.53
N LYS A 5 5.75 -7.52 -25.54
CA LYS A 5 6.80 -8.52 -25.38
C LYS A 5 8.15 -7.88 -25.04
N PHE A 6 8.51 -6.80 -25.73
CA PHE A 6 9.75 -6.07 -25.45
C PHE A 6 9.77 -5.46 -24.04
N ILE A 7 8.66 -4.86 -23.60
CA ILE A 7 8.55 -4.32 -22.24
C ILE A 7 8.71 -5.45 -21.21
N LYS A 8 8.08 -6.62 -21.43
CA LYS A 8 8.24 -7.78 -20.54
C LYS A 8 9.69 -8.27 -20.46
N ASP A 9 10.42 -8.22 -21.57
CA ASP A 9 11.81 -8.71 -21.64
C ASP A 9 12.85 -7.69 -21.14
N THR A 10 12.47 -6.41 -20.95
CA THR A 10 13.40 -5.32 -20.60
C THR A 10 12.97 -4.49 -19.39
N LEU A 11 11.91 -4.90 -18.70
CA LEU A 11 11.35 -4.18 -17.56
C LEU A 11 12.39 -3.99 -16.45
N ARG A 12 12.58 -2.75 -16.03
CA ARG A 12 13.47 -2.37 -14.92
C ARG A 12 12.67 -1.77 -13.77
N VAL A 13 13.29 -1.79 -12.60
CA VAL A 13 12.74 -1.22 -11.36
C VAL A 13 12.34 0.25 -11.56
N GLU A 14 13.11 1.02 -12.31
CA GLU A 14 12.85 2.45 -12.54
C GLU A 14 11.66 2.71 -13.47
N GLN A 15 11.29 1.74 -14.32
CA GLN A 15 10.31 1.92 -15.40
C GLN A 15 8.98 1.22 -15.14
N VAL A 16 8.93 0.30 -14.17
CA VAL A 16 7.76 -0.56 -13.96
C VAL A 16 6.51 0.23 -13.54
N CYS A 17 6.67 1.31 -12.77
CA CYS A 17 5.54 2.15 -12.35
C CYS A 17 4.90 2.86 -13.54
N GLU A 18 5.70 3.44 -14.44
CA GLU A 18 5.23 4.08 -15.67
C GLU A 18 4.53 3.06 -16.59
N ALA A 19 5.12 1.87 -16.74
CA ALA A 19 4.56 0.80 -17.53
C ALA A 19 3.22 0.29 -16.95
N LEU A 20 3.12 0.13 -15.62
CA LEU A 20 1.89 -0.25 -14.94
C LEU A 20 0.80 0.81 -15.14
N GLN A 21 1.14 2.08 -14.94
CA GLN A 21 0.18 3.17 -15.11
C GLN A 21 -0.36 3.22 -16.53
N ALA A 22 0.51 3.12 -17.54
CA ALA A 22 0.08 3.02 -18.93
C ALA A 22 -0.81 1.78 -19.18
N ALA A 23 -0.45 0.62 -18.61
CA ALA A 23 -1.23 -0.60 -18.76
C ALA A 23 -2.66 -0.44 -18.19
N VAL A 24 -2.79 0.21 -17.03
CA VAL A 24 -4.10 0.51 -16.41
C VAL A 24 -4.88 1.51 -17.27
N THR A 25 -4.25 2.61 -17.71
CA THR A 25 -4.90 3.64 -18.55
C THR A 25 -5.41 3.08 -19.87
N TYR A 26 -4.67 2.16 -20.49
CA TYR A 26 -5.04 1.55 -21.78
C TYR A 26 -5.73 0.19 -21.67
N GLY A 27 -6.12 -0.24 -20.46
CA GLY A 27 -6.84 -1.50 -20.22
C GLY A 27 -6.08 -2.76 -20.64
N GLN A 28 -4.74 -2.75 -20.58
CA GLN A 28 -3.88 -3.86 -20.98
C GLN A 28 -3.66 -4.85 -19.83
N ALA A 29 -4.66 -5.71 -19.58
CA ALA A 29 -4.66 -6.64 -18.44
C ALA A 29 -3.39 -7.52 -18.34
N ASP A 30 -2.92 -8.09 -19.46
CA ASP A 30 -1.73 -8.95 -19.48
C ASP A 30 -0.43 -8.22 -19.13
N LEU A 31 -0.37 -6.92 -19.43
CA LEU A 31 0.77 -6.07 -19.09
C LEU A 31 0.66 -5.61 -17.64
N GLN A 32 -0.54 -5.23 -17.20
CA GLN A 32 -0.83 -4.87 -15.82
C GLN A 32 -0.47 -6.00 -14.85
N GLN A 33 -0.89 -7.24 -15.13
CA GLN A 33 -0.54 -8.41 -14.32
C GLN A 33 0.97 -8.66 -14.28
N HIS A 34 1.65 -8.49 -15.41
CA HIS A 34 3.10 -8.68 -15.48
C HIS A 34 3.86 -7.60 -14.71
N CYS A 35 3.49 -6.32 -14.86
CA CYS A 35 4.09 -5.23 -14.10
C CYS A 35 3.82 -5.40 -12.59
N LEU A 36 2.60 -5.81 -12.21
CA LEU A 36 2.29 -6.06 -10.80
C LEU A 36 3.14 -7.20 -10.23
N ALA A 37 3.27 -8.32 -10.94
CA ALA A 37 4.13 -9.42 -10.51
C ALA A 37 5.60 -8.98 -10.34
N PHE A 38 6.11 -8.15 -11.24
CA PHE A 38 7.44 -7.56 -11.11
C PHE A 38 7.56 -6.67 -9.87
N ILE A 39 6.57 -5.81 -9.60
CA ILE A 39 6.53 -4.97 -8.40
C ILE A 39 6.48 -5.83 -7.12
N GLU A 40 5.73 -6.92 -7.12
CA GLU A 40 5.65 -7.84 -5.98
C GLU A 40 7.03 -8.43 -5.63
N ASP A 41 7.81 -8.81 -6.64
CA ASP A 41 9.13 -9.42 -6.45
C ASP A 41 10.24 -8.39 -6.14
N HIS A 42 10.03 -7.11 -6.51
CA HIS A 42 11.00 -6.02 -6.32
C HIS A 42 10.47 -4.87 -5.44
N THR A 43 9.48 -5.12 -4.56
CA THR A 43 8.71 -4.04 -3.93
C THR A 43 9.60 -3.06 -3.18
N ALA A 44 10.56 -3.58 -2.39
CA ALA A 44 11.45 -2.76 -1.59
C ALA A 44 12.28 -1.76 -2.43
N GLU A 45 12.63 -2.12 -3.67
CA GLU A 45 13.36 -1.24 -4.59
C GLU A 45 12.41 -0.28 -5.30
N VAL A 46 11.28 -0.79 -5.78
CA VAL A 46 10.27 0.00 -6.51
C VAL A 46 9.75 1.16 -5.68
N VAL A 47 9.42 0.97 -4.40
CA VAL A 47 8.86 2.05 -3.55
C VAL A 47 9.80 3.23 -3.35
N ARG A 48 11.11 3.05 -3.58
CA ARG A 48 12.13 4.10 -3.51
C ARG A 48 12.34 4.84 -4.82
N THR A 49 11.74 4.37 -5.91
CA THR A 49 11.92 4.98 -7.24
C THR A 49 11.12 6.26 -7.39
N ARG A 50 11.58 7.12 -8.29
CA ARG A 50 10.79 8.28 -8.74
C ARG A 50 9.46 7.86 -9.35
N GLY A 51 9.45 6.81 -10.18
CA GLY A 51 8.23 6.31 -10.83
C GLY A 51 7.14 5.93 -9.83
N PHE A 52 7.49 5.39 -8.66
CA PHE A 52 6.53 5.12 -7.60
C PHE A 52 5.89 6.41 -7.06
N HIS A 53 6.69 7.45 -6.83
CA HIS A 53 6.23 8.77 -6.34
C HIS A 53 5.34 9.52 -7.35
N GLU A 54 5.39 9.14 -8.62
CA GLU A 54 4.63 9.75 -9.72
C GLU A 54 3.37 8.96 -10.11
N LEU A 55 3.12 7.80 -9.48
CA LEU A 55 1.90 7.03 -9.69
C LEU A 55 0.66 7.85 -9.33
N SER A 56 -0.43 7.64 -10.08
CA SER A 56 -1.74 8.15 -9.66
C SER A 56 -2.25 7.39 -8.44
N ASP A 57 -3.11 8.05 -7.67
CA ASP A 57 -3.79 7.49 -6.50
C ASP A 57 -4.50 6.15 -6.77
N VAL A 58 -5.17 6.04 -7.92
CA VAL A 58 -5.85 4.81 -8.36
C VAL A 58 -4.86 3.67 -8.60
N VAL A 59 -3.76 3.92 -9.30
CA VAL A 59 -2.77 2.87 -9.61
C VAL A 59 -2.01 2.46 -8.36
N LEU A 60 -1.67 3.42 -7.50
CA LEU A 60 -1.04 3.14 -6.22
C LEU A 60 -1.95 2.30 -5.31
N ALA A 61 -3.25 2.64 -5.20
CA ALA A 61 -4.21 1.83 -4.46
C ALA A 61 -4.28 0.39 -5.00
N GLN A 62 -4.25 0.22 -6.32
CA GLN A 62 -4.24 -1.12 -6.93
C GLN A 62 -2.98 -1.92 -6.60
N VAL A 63 -1.80 -1.28 -6.53
CA VAL A 63 -0.56 -1.94 -6.09
C VAL A 63 -0.67 -2.36 -4.63
N LEU A 64 -1.14 -1.45 -3.77
CA LEU A 64 -1.30 -1.70 -2.33
C LEU A 64 -2.34 -2.78 -2.03
N HIS A 65 -3.31 -3.00 -2.91
CA HIS A 65 -4.28 -4.07 -2.74
C HIS A 65 -3.63 -5.48 -2.75
N SER A 66 -2.46 -5.66 -3.39
CA SER A 66 -1.80 -6.96 -3.49
C SER A 66 -1.32 -7.50 -2.14
N ASP A 67 -1.63 -8.77 -1.87
CA ASP A 67 -1.10 -9.56 -0.75
C ASP A 67 0.36 -10.00 -0.95
N ARG A 68 0.92 -9.80 -2.14
CA ARG A 68 2.20 -10.41 -2.53
C ARG A 68 3.38 -9.45 -2.44
N LEU A 69 3.17 -8.21 -2.02
CA LEU A 69 4.25 -7.24 -1.81
C LEU A 69 5.25 -7.75 -0.76
N THR A 70 6.54 -7.57 -1.03
CA THR A 70 7.67 -8.13 -0.27
C THR A 70 8.27 -7.16 0.74
N VAL A 71 7.47 -6.22 1.25
CA VAL A 71 7.88 -5.17 2.19
C VAL A 71 6.94 -5.14 3.41
N ASP A 72 7.42 -4.64 4.56
CA ASP A 72 6.62 -4.56 5.79
C ASP A 72 5.56 -3.45 5.71
N GLU A 73 4.48 -3.61 6.49
CA GLU A 73 3.39 -2.63 6.55
C GLU A 73 3.85 -1.24 7.00
N LEU A 74 4.77 -1.17 7.96
CA LEU A 74 5.24 0.13 8.45
C LEU A 74 6.03 0.89 7.36
N ASP A 75 6.84 0.15 6.61
CA ASP A 75 7.61 0.68 5.49
C ASP A 75 6.67 1.15 4.35
N LEU A 76 5.55 0.43 4.11
CA LEU A 76 4.52 0.86 3.15
C LEU A 76 3.75 2.10 3.62
N VAL A 77 3.41 2.21 4.91
CA VAL A 77 2.80 3.44 5.45
C VAL A 77 3.71 4.64 5.19
N GLN A 78 5.02 4.47 5.39
CA GLN A 78 6.00 5.53 5.16
C GLN A 78 6.10 5.88 3.68
N ALA A 79 6.19 4.89 2.79
CA ALA A 79 6.23 5.12 1.34
C ALA A 79 4.97 5.85 0.83
N VAL A 80 3.78 5.49 1.33
CA VAL A 80 2.52 6.18 0.97
C VAL A 80 2.48 7.60 1.52
N ARG A 81 3.03 7.83 2.72
CA ARG A 81 3.16 9.18 3.29
C ARG A 81 4.06 10.06 2.44
N GLU A 82 5.23 9.56 2.04
CA GLU A 82 6.17 10.26 1.17
C GLU A 82 5.54 10.58 -0.19
N TRP A 83 4.91 9.58 -0.83
CA TRP A 83 4.14 9.78 -2.05
C TRP A 83 3.08 10.87 -1.89
N ALA A 84 2.30 10.84 -0.81
CA ALA A 84 1.20 11.79 -0.61
C ALA A 84 1.68 13.24 -0.43
N HIS A 85 2.81 13.45 0.24
CA HIS A 85 3.44 14.77 0.36
C HIS A 85 3.95 15.30 -0.98
N VAL A 86 4.59 14.44 -1.79
CA VAL A 86 5.04 14.80 -3.15
C VAL A 86 3.84 15.13 -4.03
N SER A 87 2.82 14.27 -4.06
CA SER A 87 1.62 14.47 -4.87
C SER A 87 0.80 15.68 -4.41
N SER A 88 0.73 15.95 -3.10
CA SER A 88 0.09 17.14 -2.53
C SER A 88 0.76 18.42 -3.01
N ALA A 89 2.10 18.46 -3.01
CA ALA A 89 2.86 19.60 -3.51
C ALA A 89 2.68 19.81 -5.02
N VAL A 90 2.66 18.72 -5.81
CA VAL A 90 2.51 18.79 -7.27
C VAL A 90 1.09 19.18 -7.70
N LEU A 91 0.07 18.66 -7.02
CA LEU A 91 -1.33 18.90 -7.36
C LEU A 91 -1.92 20.13 -6.66
N GLU A 92 -1.17 20.78 -5.77
CA GLU A 92 -1.62 21.89 -4.93
C GLU A 92 -2.91 21.57 -4.15
N ARG A 93 -3.04 20.31 -3.70
CA ARG A 93 -4.21 19.79 -2.97
C ARG A 93 -3.78 19.26 -1.60
N PRO A 94 -4.63 19.32 -0.56
CA PRO A 94 -4.30 18.77 0.75
C PRO A 94 -3.93 17.28 0.72
N VAL A 95 -2.93 16.88 1.52
CA VAL A 95 -2.49 15.48 1.69
C VAL A 95 -3.65 14.50 1.90
N PRO A 96 -4.64 14.75 2.78
CA PRO A 96 -5.74 13.79 3.01
C PRO A 96 -6.64 13.60 1.78
N GLU A 97 -6.74 14.63 0.92
CA GLU A 97 -7.55 14.58 -0.29
C GLU A 97 -6.88 13.71 -1.36
N VAL A 98 -5.58 13.93 -1.57
CA VAL A 98 -4.77 13.19 -2.54
C VAL A 98 -4.57 11.73 -2.13
N ALA A 99 -4.42 11.47 -0.82
CA ALA A 99 -4.16 10.13 -0.31
C ALA A 99 -5.42 9.29 -0.07
N SER A 100 -6.61 9.82 -0.38
CA SER A 100 -7.89 9.21 -0.01
C SER A 100 -8.10 7.76 -0.47
N LEU A 101 -7.56 7.38 -1.64
CA LEU A 101 -7.60 5.99 -2.14
C LEU A 101 -6.46 5.13 -1.57
N PRO A 102 -5.16 5.48 -1.71
CA PRO A 102 -4.07 4.64 -1.23
C PRO A 102 -4.15 4.29 0.26
N VAL A 103 -4.58 5.23 1.11
CA VAL A 103 -4.62 5.02 2.57
C VAL A 103 -5.65 3.98 3.00
N ARG A 104 -6.65 3.67 2.16
CA ARG A 104 -7.66 2.64 2.44
C ARG A 104 -7.09 1.23 2.31
N GLU A 105 -6.00 1.07 1.57
CA GLU A 105 -5.35 -0.21 1.34
C GLU A 105 -4.20 -0.48 2.34
N LEU A 106 -3.95 0.43 3.28
CA LEU A 106 -2.97 0.24 4.35
C LEU A 106 -3.54 -0.70 5.43
N ARG A 107 -2.77 -1.73 5.80
CA ARG A 107 -3.21 -2.78 6.73
C ARG A 107 -2.85 -2.44 8.16
N LEU A 108 -3.38 -1.31 8.63
CA LEU A 108 -3.12 -0.77 9.97
C LEU A 108 -3.34 -1.77 11.13
N PRO A 109 -4.34 -2.69 11.09
CA PRO A 109 -4.50 -3.73 12.11
C PRO A 109 -3.29 -4.65 12.31
N LEU A 110 -2.41 -4.75 11.31
CA LEU A 110 -1.21 -5.57 11.38
C LEU A 110 -0.06 -4.90 12.11
N LEU A 111 -0.15 -3.60 12.42
CA LEU A 111 0.86 -2.88 13.19
C LEU A 111 0.70 -3.22 14.68
N THR A 112 1.80 -3.26 15.42
CA THR A 112 1.75 -3.40 16.88
C THR A 112 1.12 -2.16 17.53
N PRO A 113 0.61 -2.26 18.78
CA PRO A 113 0.15 -1.11 19.54
C PRO A 113 1.16 0.05 19.62
N SER A 114 2.46 -0.25 19.78
CA SER A 114 3.51 0.77 19.79
C SER A 114 3.69 1.45 18.44
N GLU A 115 3.62 0.68 17.34
CA GLU A 115 3.70 1.21 15.98
C GLU A 115 2.46 2.06 15.66
N LEU A 116 1.26 1.63 16.06
CA LEU A 116 0.02 2.39 15.90
C LEU A 116 0.04 3.70 16.69
N ALA A 117 0.50 3.70 17.93
CA ALA A 117 0.62 4.93 18.74
C ALA A 117 1.61 5.91 18.09
N THR A 118 2.72 5.41 17.55
CA THR A 118 3.69 6.22 16.81
C THR A 118 3.09 6.77 15.53
N LEU A 119 2.38 5.94 14.77
CA LEU A 119 1.67 6.33 13.55
C LEU A 119 0.62 7.41 13.84
N GLU A 120 -0.16 7.28 14.91
CA GLU A 120 -1.17 8.25 15.32
C GLU A 120 -0.55 9.59 15.68
N SER A 121 0.57 9.60 16.42
CA SER A 121 1.31 10.83 16.73
C SER A 121 1.81 11.53 15.46
N HIS A 122 2.35 10.80 14.49
CA HIS A 122 2.75 11.39 13.20
C HIS A 122 1.53 11.90 12.42
N ASN A 123 0.42 11.18 12.46
CA ASN A 123 -0.80 11.52 11.74
C ASN A 123 -1.46 12.81 12.26
N GLN A 124 -1.19 13.25 13.49
CA GLN A 124 -1.64 14.55 13.99
C GLN A 124 -1.03 15.75 13.22
N ARG A 125 0.06 15.53 12.48
CA ARG A 125 0.76 16.60 11.74
C ARG A 125 0.23 16.78 10.32
N ASP A 126 0.05 15.69 9.59
CA ASP A 126 -0.34 15.73 8.17
C ASP A 126 -1.74 15.21 7.86
N LEU A 127 -2.41 14.62 8.87
CA LEU A 127 -3.78 14.11 8.76
C LEU A 127 -3.96 13.08 7.63
N LEU A 128 -2.87 12.41 7.21
CA LEU A 128 -2.83 11.48 6.08
C LEU A 128 -3.91 10.40 6.16
N ILE A 129 -4.00 9.76 7.32
CA ILE A 129 -4.84 8.59 7.56
C ILE A 129 -6.12 9.06 8.26
N PRO A 130 -7.31 8.70 7.76
CA PRO A 130 -8.56 9.01 8.43
C PRO A 130 -8.59 8.45 9.86
N VAL A 131 -9.03 9.27 10.82
CA VAL A 131 -9.13 8.88 12.24
C VAL A 131 -9.98 7.61 12.42
N ALA A 132 -11.00 7.41 11.59
CA ALA A 132 -11.81 6.20 11.59
C ALA A 132 -10.99 4.93 11.32
N SER A 133 -10.00 4.99 10.42
CA SER A 133 -9.11 3.87 10.09
C SER A 133 -8.19 3.52 11.27
N ILE A 134 -7.61 4.54 11.92
CA ILE A 134 -6.78 4.35 13.13
C ILE A 134 -7.62 3.77 14.27
N THR A 135 -8.83 4.30 14.47
CA THR A 135 -9.77 3.81 15.48
C THR A 135 -10.14 2.35 15.23
N ALA A 136 -10.38 1.97 13.97
CA ALA A 136 -10.71 0.59 13.61
C ALA A 136 -9.54 -0.36 13.85
N ALA A 137 -8.30 0.07 13.58
CA ALA A 137 -7.10 -0.68 13.92
C ALA A 137 -6.98 -0.89 15.44
N TRP A 138 -7.16 0.16 16.25
CA TRP A 138 -7.18 0.05 17.71
C TRP A 138 -8.26 -0.91 18.22
N ARG A 139 -9.48 -0.85 17.66
CA ARG A 139 -10.55 -1.80 17.98
C ARG A 139 -10.16 -3.24 17.67
N SER A 140 -9.42 -3.48 16.59
CA SER A 140 -8.95 -4.84 16.26
C SER A 140 -8.02 -5.43 17.33
N HIS A 141 -7.13 -4.62 17.90
CA HIS A 141 -6.28 -5.06 19.02
C HIS A 141 -7.08 -5.31 20.29
N ALA A 142 -8.06 -4.46 20.59
CA ALA A 142 -8.85 -4.56 21.81
C ALA A 142 -9.80 -5.77 21.78
N LEU A 143 -10.51 -5.98 20.67
CA LEU A 143 -11.63 -6.92 20.63
C LEU A 143 -11.22 -8.35 20.28
N ARG A 144 -10.04 -8.56 19.66
CA ARG A 144 -9.51 -9.87 19.21
C ARG A 144 -10.42 -10.67 18.24
N ARG A 145 -11.71 -10.33 18.10
CA ARG A 145 -12.68 -10.82 17.11
C ARG A 145 -13.66 -9.67 16.76
N GLY A 146 -13.99 -9.49 15.48
CA GLY A 146 -15.10 -8.61 15.05
C GLY A 146 -14.83 -7.09 15.10
N SER A 147 -13.70 -6.64 14.57
CA SER A 147 -13.30 -5.22 14.58
C SER A 147 -14.09 -4.29 13.65
N GLY A 148 -14.92 -4.85 12.75
CA GLY A 148 -15.57 -4.11 11.66
C GLY A 148 -14.60 -3.69 10.55
N VAL A 149 -13.33 -4.05 10.66
CA VAL A 149 -12.33 -3.89 9.59
C VAL A 149 -12.58 -4.96 8.52
N PRO A 150 -12.55 -4.62 7.23
CA PRO A 150 -12.52 -5.60 6.15
C PRO A 150 -11.46 -6.68 6.36
N ALA A 151 -11.82 -7.95 6.12
CA ALA A 151 -10.94 -9.08 6.41
C ALA A 151 -9.59 -9.02 5.67
N TYR A 152 -9.57 -8.50 4.43
CA TYR A 152 -8.34 -8.37 3.64
C TYR A 152 -7.31 -7.41 4.27
N LEU A 153 -7.74 -6.42 5.07
CA LEU A 153 -6.84 -5.53 5.79
C LEU A 153 -6.23 -6.17 7.05
N CYS A 154 -6.72 -7.35 7.45
CA CYS A 154 -6.16 -8.15 8.54
C CYS A 154 -5.28 -9.30 8.02
N GLN A 155 -5.17 -9.47 6.69
CA GLN A 155 -4.33 -10.49 6.09
C GLN A 155 -2.90 -9.96 5.90
N PRO A 156 -1.87 -10.65 6.40
CA PRO A 156 -0.48 -10.25 6.15
C PRO A 156 -0.13 -10.28 4.66
N ARG A 157 0.62 -9.28 4.18
CA ARG A 157 1.31 -9.36 2.90
C ARG A 157 2.49 -10.33 3.01
N ARG A 158 3.00 -10.81 1.87
CA ARG A 158 4.18 -11.69 1.78
C ARG A 158 5.39 -11.13 2.57
N GLY A 159 5.58 -9.82 2.54
CA GLY A 159 6.68 -9.14 3.25
C GLY A 159 6.35 -8.65 4.66
N THR A 160 5.12 -8.82 5.15
CA THR A 160 4.75 -8.37 6.50
C THR A 160 5.59 -9.11 7.55
N ARG A 161 6.26 -8.36 8.41
CA ARG A 161 7.03 -8.94 9.53
C ARG A 161 6.06 -9.58 10.53
N PRO A 162 6.33 -10.81 10.98
CA PRO A 162 5.47 -11.49 11.93
C PRO A 162 5.44 -10.73 13.26
N ARG A 163 4.25 -10.50 13.81
CA ARG A 163 4.05 -9.89 15.12
C ARG A 163 3.16 -10.81 15.96
N ASP A 164 3.37 -10.81 17.27
CA ASP A 164 2.72 -11.78 18.17
C ASP A 164 1.19 -11.78 18.08
N HIS A 165 0.57 -10.61 17.92
CA HIS A 165 -0.87 -10.45 17.91
C HIS A 165 -1.52 -10.91 16.59
N HIS A 166 -0.76 -11.16 15.52
CA HIS A 166 -1.29 -11.61 14.23
C HIS A 166 -2.08 -12.92 14.36
N ARG A 167 -1.71 -13.77 15.31
CA ARG A 167 -2.45 -15.02 15.63
C ARG A 167 -3.92 -14.81 15.99
N HIS A 168 -4.29 -13.60 16.40
CA HIS A 168 -5.66 -13.24 16.78
C HIS A 168 -6.44 -12.54 15.65
N LEU A 169 -5.74 -12.14 14.58
CA LEU A 169 -6.34 -11.47 13.43
C LEU A 169 -6.81 -12.44 12.36
N ASP A 170 -6.32 -13.69 12.40
CA ASP A 170 -6.76 -14.75 11.50
C ASP A 170 -8.22 -15.16 11.84
N PRO A 171 -9.17 -14.97 10.91
CA PRO A 171 -10.55 -15.43 11.10
C PRO A 171 -10.66 -16.94 11.33
N HIS A 172 -9.63 -17.71 10.98
CA HIS A 172 -9.55 -19.16 11.12
C HIS A 172 -8.73 -19.62 12.35
N ALA A 173 -8.22 -18.71 13.17
CA ALA A 173 -7.60 -19.05 14.44
C ALA A 173 -8.68 -19.56 15.42
N LYS A 174 -8.74 -20.89 15.52
CA LYS A 174 -9.65 -21.68 16.37
C LYS A 174 -9.65 -21.17 17.82
#